data_AF-A0A9W8UT49-F1
#
_entry.id   AF-A0A9W8UT49-F1
#
_cell.length_a   1.000
_cell.length_b   1.000
_cell.length_c   1.000
_cell.angle_alpha   90.00
_cell.angle_beta   90.00
_cell.angle_gamma   90.00
#
_symmetry.space_group_name_H-M   'P 1'
#
loop_
_entity.id
_entity.type
_entity.pdbx_description
1 polymer ?
#
loop_
_entity_poly.entity_id
_entity_poly.type
_entity_poly.pdbx_seq_one_letter_code
_entity_poly.pdbx_strand_id
1 'polypeptide(L)'
;MPLPAGFAERLAKARKNGEHCDYEIRCQGRTIKVHKLILGIQSPVLKTACTGPFKESSNGFYEIQDFAADVVSAAVDCFYSGDYEAPTAITDETASTHEAAGPLIFHSKVFTFAVSLPTT
;
A
#
# COMPACT_ATOMS: atom_id res chain seq x y z
N MET A 1 -25.72 8.30 9.64
CA MET A 1 -26.06 7.11 8.83
C MET A 1 -24.81 6.24 8.74
N PRO A 2 -24.90 4.93 9.00
CA PRO A 2 -23.78 4.03 8.74
C PRO A 2 -23.54 3.90 7.24
N LEU A 3 -22.30 3.59 6.85
CA LEU A 3 -22.01 3.25 5.45
C LEU A 3 -22.76 1.96 5.06
N PRO A 4 -23.18 1.82 3.80
CA PRO A 4 -23.80 0.58 3.33
C PRO A 4 -22.88 -0.62 3.54
N ALA A 5 -23.44 -1.76 3.91
CA ALA A 5 -22.69 -3.00 4.06
C ALA A 5 -21.87 -3.34 2.79
N GLY A 6 -20.65 -3.86 2.98
CA GLY A 6 -19.75 -4.23 1.89
C GLY A 6 -19.20 -3.04 1.08
N PHE A 7 -19.29 -1.80 1.57
CA PHE A 7 -18.74 -0.63 0.87
C PHE A 7 -17.24 -0.78 0.59
N ALA A 8 -16.46 -1.17 1.60
CA ALA A 8 -15.03 -1.38 1.48
C ALA A 8 -14.69 -2.52 0.49
N GLU A 9 -15.45 -3.61 0.51
CA GLU A 9 -15.30 -4.74 -0.41
C GLU A 9 -15.51 -4.31 -1.87
N ARG A 10 -16.56 -3.52 -2.14
CA ARG A 10 -16.82 -2.98 -3.48
C ARG A 10 -15.69 -2.08 -3.96
N LEU A 11 -15.15 -1.25 -3.08
CA LEU A 11 -14.02 -0.38 -3.40
C LEU A 11 -12.75 -1.19 -3.70
N ALA A 12 -12.45 -2.18 -2.86
CA ALA A 12 -11.32 -3.09 -3.06
C ALA A 12 -11.46 -3.88 -4.38
N LYS A 13 -12.67 -4.34 -4.70
CA LYS A 13 -12.99 -5.05 -5.95
C LYS A 13 -12.81 -4.14 -7.17
N ALA A 14 -13.34 -2.92 -7.13
CA ALA A 14 -13.16 -1.94 -8.21
C ALA A 14 -11.66 -1.71 -8.50
N ARG A 15 -10.84 -1.56 -7.45
CA ARG A 15 -9.38 -1.45 -7.62
C ARG A 15 -8.74 -2.71 -8.21
N LYS A 16 -9.08 -3.90 -7.70
CA LYS A 16 -8.54 -5.17 -8.22
C LYS A 16 -8.89 -5.39 -9.70
N ASN A 17 -10.06 -4.92 -10.12
CA ASN A 17 -10.49 -4.93 -11.52
C ASN A 17 -9.87 -3.80 -12.36
N GLY A 18 -9.19 -2.83 -11.73
CA GLY A 18 -8.63 -1.66 -12.39
C GLY A 18 -9.69 -0.64 -12.84
N GLU A 19 -10.91 -0.72 -12.33
CA GLU A 19 -12.00 0.20 -12.66
C GLU A 19 -11.64 1.61 -12.15
N HIS A 20 -11.63 2.59 -13.05
CA HIS A 20 -11.37 4.01 -12.71
C HIS A 20 -10.07 4.30 -11.94
N CYS A 21 -9.11 3.37 -11.95
CA CYS A 21 -7.79 3.62 -11.38
C CYS A 21 -7.05 4.66 -12.23
N ASP A 22 -6.63 5.74 -11.59
CA ASP A 22 -5.99 6.92 -12.19
C ASP A 22 -4.51 7.06 -11.80
N TYR A 23 -3.97 6.03 -11.15
CA TYR A 23 -2.59 6.00 -10.68
C TYR A 23 -2.05 4.59 -10.48
N GLU A 24 -0.72 4.50 -10.39
CA GLU A 24 -0.01 3.26 -10.15
C GLU A 24 1.01 3.39 -9.01
N ILE A 25 1.13 2.35 -8.20
CA ILE A 25 2.26 2.16 -7.29
C ILE A 25 3.16 1.07 -7.90
N ARG A 26 4.43 1.39 -8.11
CA ARG A 26 5.43 0.47 -8.64
C ARG A 26 6.43 0.12 -7.56
N CYS A 27 6.69 -1.16 -7.37
CA CYS A 27 7.63 -1.64 -6.35
C CYS A 27 8.29 -2.92 -6.81
N GLN A 28 9.63 -2.93 -6.92
CA GLN A 28 10.43 -4.11 -7.29
C GLN A 28 9.90 -4.85 -8.53
N GLY A 29 9.52 -4.11 -9.58
CA GLY A 29 8.97 -4.66 -10.82
C GLY A 29 7.48 -5.07 -10.76
N ARG A 30 6.82 -4.99 -9.59
CA ARG A 30 5.37 -5.15 -9.47
C ARG A 30 4.66 -3.81 -9.62
N THR A 31 3.52 -3.82 -10.31
CA THR A 31 2.69 -2.63 -10.51
C THR A 31 1.29 -2.86 -9.91
N ILE A 32 0.85 -1.95 -9.05
CA ILE A 32 -0.44 -1.99 -8.37
C ILE A 32 -1.24 -0.76 -8.81
N LYS A 33 -2.35 -0.99 -9.52
CA LYS A 33 -3.28 0.08 -9.91
C LYS A 33 -4.07 0.57 -8.71
N VAL A 34 -4.23 1.88 -8.57
CA VAL A 34 -4.86 2.53 -7.42
C VAL A 34 -5.57 3.81 -7.83
N HIS A 35 -6.43 4.30 -6.93
CA HIS A 35 -7.11 5.58 -7.03
C HIS A 35 -6.38 6.63 -6.19
N LYS A 36 -5.99 7.76 -6.79
CA LYS A 36 -5.35 8.90 -6.10
C LYS A 36 -6.17 9.37 -4.90
N LEU A 37 -7.49 9.41 -5.05
CA LEU A 37 -8.41 9.84 -3.99
C LEU A 37 -8.28 8.96 -2.74
N ILE A 38 -8.29 7.64 -2.90
CA ILE A 38 -8.22 6.70 -1.76
C ILE A 38 -6.85 6.78 -1.10
N LEU A 39 -5.77 6.80 -1.87
CA LEU A 39 -4.42 6.99 -1.33
C LEU A 39 -4.30 8.30 -0.55
N GLY A 40 -4.83 9.39 -1.11
CA GLY A 40 -4.71 10.71 -0.50
C GLY A 40 -5.54 10.90 0.78
N ILE A 41 -6.62 10.13 0.95
CA ILE A 41 -7.39 10.07 2.19
C ILE A 41 -6.59 9.31 3.27
N GLN A 42 -5.93 8.21 2.89
CA GLN A 42 -5.23 7.34 3.82
C GLN A 42 -3.84 7.85 4.22
N SER A 43 -3.16 8.58 3.33
CA SER A 43 -1.82 9.11 3.57
C SER A 43 -1.66 10.52 3.00
N PRO A 44 -1.42 11.54 3.86
CA PRO A 44 -1.09 12.89 3.43
C PRO A 44 0.18 12.96 2.55
N VAL A 45 1.11 12.04 2.76
CA VAL A 45 2.35 11.92 1.97
C VAL A 45 1.99 11.49 0.54
N LEU A 46 1.22 10.42 0.39
CA LEU A 46 0.79 9.96 -0.94
C LEU A 46 -0.12 10.98 -1.62
N LYS A 47 -0.96 11.70 -0.87
CA LYS A 47 -1.71 12.85 -1.41
C LYS A 47 -0.77 13.84 -2.08
N THR A 48 0.28 14.25 -1.36
CA THR A 48 1.26 15.22 -1.83
C THR A 48 2.06 14.69 -3.02
N ALA A 49 2.45 13.42 -3.01
CA ALA A 49 3.13 12.79 -4.14
C ALA A 49 2.25 12.73 -5.41
N CYS A 50 0.96 12.43 -5.26
CA CYS A 50 0.05 12.27 -6.40
C CYS A 50 -0.49 13.60 -6.97
N THR A 51 -0.53 14.67 -6.16
CA THR A 51 -1.20 15.95 -6.50
C THR A 51 -0.29 17.17 -6.41
N GLY A 52 0.91 17.02 -5.86
CA GLY A 52 1.87 18.11 -5.68
C GLY A 52 2.68 18.41 -6.94
N PRO A 53 3.66 19.33 -6.86
CA PRO A 53 4.46 19.77 -8.00
C PRO A 53 5.54 18.75 -8.43
N PHE A 54 5.56 17.56 -7.83
CA PHE A 54 6.58 16.55 -8.04
C PHE A 54 6.32 15.71 -9.30
N LYS A 55 7.36 15.05 -9.82
CA LYS A 55 7.29 14.29 -11.09
C LYS A 55 6.30 13.13 -11.01
N GLU A 56 6.09 12.61 -9.81
CA GLU A 56 5.17 11.54 -9.47
C GLU A 56 3.74 11.94 -9.86
N SER A 57 3.35 13.20 -9.60
CA SER A 57 2.04 13.73 -9.98
C SER A 57 1.82 13.72 -11.51
N SER A 58 2.85 14.07 -12.29
CA SER A 58 2.81 14.13 -13.75
C SER A 58 2.98 12.77 -14.43
N ASN A 59 3.70 11.83 -13.82
CA ASN A 59 4.04 10.55 -14.43
C ASN A 59 2.91 9.50 -14.30
N GLY A 60 1.94 9.72 -13.41
CA GLY A 60 0.84 8.79 -13.19
C GLY A 60 1.23 7.55 -12.37
N PHE A 61 2.44 7.53 -11.80
CA PHE A 61 2.90 6.46 -10.91
C PHE A 61 3.82 6.96 -9.80
N TYR A 62 3.87 6.21 -8.70
CA TYR A 62 4.82 6.37 -7.60
C TYR A 62 5.70 5.14 -7.51
N GLU A 63 7.02 5.29 -7.63
CA GLU A 63 7.98 4.19 -7.55
C GLU A 63 8.57 4.09 -6.14
N ILE A 64 8.49 2.88 -5.56
CA ILE A 64 8.94 2.58 -4.21
C ILE A 64 10.10 1.60 -4.30
N GLN A 65 11.20 1.96 -3.65
CA GLN A 65 12.41 1.13 -3.58
C GLN A 65 12.72 0.68 -2.14
N ASP A 66 12.28 1.45 -1.13
CA ASP A 66 12.63 1.23 0.28
C ASP A 66 11.83 0.12 0.98
N PHE A 67 10.78 -0.40 0.33
CA PHE A 67 9.89 -1.40 0.91
C PHE A 67 9.84 -2.67 0.05
N ALA A 68 9.61 -3.80 0.71
CA ALA A 68 9.29 -5.05 0.04
C ALA A 68 7.93 -4.94 -0.67
N ALA A 69 7.80 -5.53 -1.86
CA ALA A 69 6.57 -5.46 -2.63
C ALA A 69 5.35 -6.06 -1.89
N ASP A 70 5.57 -7.03 -1.01
CA ASP A 70 4.52 -7.63 -0.18
C ASP A 70 4.01 -6.66 0.89
N VAL A 71 4.90 -5.88 1.51
CA VAL A 71 4.53 -4.83 2.48
C VAL A 71 3.70 -3.74 1.78
N VAL A 72 4.15 -3.29 0.60
CA VAL A 72 3.43 -2.28 -0.19
C VAL A 72 2.05 -2.81 -0.60
N SER A 73 1.96 -4.06 -1.03
CA SER A 73 0.69 -4.68 -1.43
C SER A 73 -0.28 -4.75 -0.25
N ALA A 74 0.19 -5.20 0.92
CA ALA A 74 -0.61 -5.25 2.14
C ALA A 74 -1.07 -3.86 2.61
N ALA A 75 -0.21 -2.84 2.50
CA ALA A 75 -0.60 -1.48 2.82
C ALA A 75 -1.66 -0.94 1.85
N VAL A 76 -1.54 -1.24 0.56
CA VAL A 76 -2.57 -0.89 -0.43
C VAL A 76 -3.87 -1.65 -0.15
N ASP A 77 -3.84 -2.91 0.26
CA ASP A 77 -5.05 -3.62 0.68
C ASP A 77 -5.70 -2.92 1.88
N CYS A 78 -4.91 -2.61 2.91
CA CYS A 78 -5.34 -1.87 4.10
C CYS A 78 -6.01 -0.52 3.75
N PHE A 79 -5.50 0.22 2.77
CA PHE A 79 -6.10 1.48 2.33
C PHE A 79 -7.55 1.35 1.82
N TYR A 80 -7.93 0.19 1.30
CA TYR A 80 -9.23 -0.06 0.69
C TYR A 80 -10.19 -0.80 1.62
N SER A 81 -9.70 -1.80 2.35
CA SER A 81 -10.51 -2.64 3.25
C SER A 81 -10.41 -2.26 4.72
N GLY A 82 -9.37 -1.52 5.12
CA GLY A 82 -8.99 -1.37 6.53
C GLY A 82 -8.37 -2.63 7.13
N ASP A 83 -8.11 -3.64 6.31
CA ASP A 83 -7.61 -4.95 6.70
C ASP A 83 -6.71 -5.52 5.60
N TYR A 84 -5.82 -6.43 5.97
CA TYR A 84 -4.87 -7.09 5.06
C TYR A 84 -4.39 -8.42 5.65
N GLU A 85 -3.99 -9.34 4.77
CA GLU A 85 -3.42 -10.62 5.18
C GLU A 85 -1.92 -10.48 5.47
N ALA A 86 -1.52 -10.72 6.72
CA ALA A 86 -0.12 -10.78 7.09
C ALA A 86 0.45 -12.17 6.73
N PRO A 87 1.74 -12.27 6.35
CA PRO A 87 2.39 -13.57 6.20
C PRO A 87 2.29 -14.36 7.51
N THR A 88 1.64 -15.51 7.48
CA THR A 88 1.78 -16.51 8.53
C THR A 88 3.22 -17.02 8.50
N ALA A 89 3.92 -16.96 9.62
CA ALA A 89 5.33 -17.31 9.72
C ALA A 89 5.63 -18.63 9.00
N ILE A 90 6.55 -18.61 8.03
CA ILE A 90 7.05 -19.82 7.38
C ILE A 90 8.28 -20.28 8.18
N THR A 91 8.13 -21.38 8.91
CA THR A 91 9.23 -22.28 9.27
C THR A 91 9.79 -22.88 7.97
N ASP A 92 10.94 -22.42 7.50
CA ASP A 92 12.21 -23.18 7.56
C ASP A 92 13.33 -22.67 6.64
N GLU A 93 14.50 -22.62 7.26
CA GLU A 93 15.85 -22.91 6.76
C GLU A 93 16.32 -22.33 5.42
N THR A 94 16.74 -21.06 5.42
CA THR A 94 18.14 -20.67 5.11
C THR A 94 18.30 -19.14 5.22
N ALA A 95 19.36 -18.74 5.94
CA ALA A 95 19.95 -17.38 6.06
C ALA A 95 19.44 -16.43 7.18
N SER A 96 20.13 -16.58 8.32
CA SER A 96 20.64 -15.55 9.25
C SER A 96 19.70 -14.55 9.95
N THR A 97 19.44 -14.87 11.22
CA THR A 97 19.37 -14.01 12.43
C THR A 97 18.30 -12.89 12.50
N HIS A 98 17.42 -13.03 13.51
CA HIS A 98 16.41 -12.09 14.06
C HIS A 98 14.94 -12.15 13.57
N GLU A 99 14.43 -13.32 13.17
CA GLU A 99 13.02 -13.51 12.74
C GLU A 99 12.16 -14.27 13.77
N ALA A 100 12.00 -13.71 14.98
CA ALA A 100 11.00 -14.18 15.95
C ALA A 100 9.76 -13.24 16.02
N ALA A 101 9.69 -12.25 15.13
CA ALA A 101 8.69 -11.18 15.16
C ALA A 101 8.07 -10.90 13.77
N GLY A 102 8.08 -11.87 12.85
CA GLY A 102 7.65 -11.72 11.45
C GLY A 102 6.33 -10.93 11.28
N PRO A 103 5.21 -11.32 11.94
CA PRO A 103 3.93 -10.61 11.81
C PRO A 103 3.92 -9.20 12.42
N LEU A 104 4.57 -9.00 13.57
CA LEU A 104 4.62 -7.70 14.25
C LEU A 104 5.52 -6.70 13.51
N ILE A 105 6.67 -7.17 13.00
CA ILE A 105 7.56 -6.40 12.15
C ILE A 105 6.85 -6.04 10.84
N PHE A 106 6.11 -6.99 10.24
CA PHE A 106 5.33 -6.74 9.03
C PHE A 106 4.27 -5.65 9.27
N HIS A 107 3.50 -5.73 10.36
CA HIS A 107 2.52 -4.69 10.71
C HIS A 107 3.17 -3.32 10.91
N SER A 108 4.30 -3.26 11.64
CA SER A 108 5.06 -2.02 11.82
C SER A 108 5.49 -1.41 10.49
N LYS A 109 5.96 -2.24 9.54
CA LYS A 109 6.34 -1.78 8.19
C LYS A 109 5.14 -1.29 7.37
N VAL A 110 4.00 -1.99 7.43
CA VAL A 110 2.75 -1.57 6.76
C VAL A 110 2.26 -0.22 7.31
N PHE A 111 2.24 -0.06 8.63
CA PHE A 111 1.88 1.19 9.27
C PHE A 111 2.87 2.30 8.94
N THR A 112 4.17 2.00 8.95
CA THR A 112 5.22 2.96 8.58
C THR A 112 5.00 3.45 7.16
N PHE A 113 4.76 2.57 6.19
CA PHE A 113 4.47 2.96 4.80
C PHE A 113 3.21 3.83 4.69
N ALA A 114 2.16 3.51 5.45
CA ALA A 114 0.92 4.29 5.47
C ALA A 114 1.13 5.71 6.04
N VAL A 115 1.96 5.85 7.08
CA VAL A 115 2.08 7.06 7.92
C VAL A 115 3.34 7.89 7.62
N SER A 116 4.35 7.33 6.94
CA SER A 116 5.71 7.87 6.81
C SER A 116 6.34 7.48 5.46
N LEU A 117 7.12 8.29 4.75
CA LEU A 117 7.74 9.60 5.02
C LEU A 117 7.78 10.45 3.74
N PRO A 118 7.84 11.79 3.87
CA PRO A 118 8.43 12.65 2.86
C PRO A 118 9.95 12.42 2.84
N THR A 119 10.51 12.03 1.70
CA THR A 119 11.95 12.08 1.45
C THR A 119 12.22 13.02 0.29
N THR A 120 12.56 14.26 0.66
CA THR A 120 13.26 15.31 -0.11
C THR A 120 12.76 15.70 -1.50
#